data_AF-A0A0P0D139-F1
#
_entry.id   AF-A0A0P0D139-F1
#
_cell.length_a   1.000
_cell.length_b   1.000
_cell.length_c   1.000
_cell.angle_alpha   90.00
_cell.angle_beta   90.00
_cell.angle_gamma   90.00
#
_symmetry.space_group_name_H-M   'P 1'
#
loop_
_entity.id
_entity.type
_entity.pdbx_description
1 polymer ?
#
loop_
_entity_poly.entity_id
_entity_poly.type
_entity_poly.pdbx_seq_one_letter_code
_entity_poly.pdbx_strand_id
1 'polypeptide(L)'
;MHRPSINLAQNIKDELKSQLSERLKNGRNLVYYASGTRIREGYSELPYDNVVLVDSNFNEVIEIEDKIVCVGLTATLATALFKEIGAEFEGFVCINEGLSEGGGHYSLNNNWSLSNILPIMKDEYLHIACPGYYGQSKWKRYFNLPQTTTSLDVNDTDFLDPKIFSNYPKECFVWRVTKQPGKPATFRVGDRTVTVQRRNIWEDSHKLDALFVRCSPSEIKNLKSVEKKVQYVKDFSFEQILQYCTSNKIAVIGLCPWLRHDYNGFMDYLKANEGGYPYPKQLCFYHLNANDFQQLYARAEQNSEIHTLAGI
;
A
#
# COMPACT_ATOMS: atom_id res chain seq x y z
N MET A 1 20.69 -17.19 3.15
CA MET A 1 20.41 -17.20 4.61
C MET A 1 19.45 -16.06 4.90
N HIS A 2 18.19 -16.34 5.25
CA HIS A 2 17.26 -15.30 5.70
C HIS A 2 17.64 -14.85 7.12
N ARG A 3 18.24 -13.66 7.27
CA ARG A 3 18.31 -13.00 8.57
C ARG A 3 16.86 -12.66 9.00
N PRO A 4 16.44 -12.92 10.24
CA PRO A 4 15.13 -12.50 10.70
C PRO A 4 15.11 -10.97 10.87
N SER A 5 14.66 -10.27 9.82
CA SER A 5 14.57 -8.81 9.69
C SER A 5 13.78 -8.11 10.81
N ILE A 6 12.90 -8.85 11.49
CA ILE A 6 12.03 -8.33 12.56
C ILE A 6 12.85 -7.85 13.77
N ASN A 7 13.92 -8.54 14.15
CA ASN A 7 14.78 -8.13 15.27
C ASN A 7 15.66 -6.91 14.93
N LEU A 8 15.89 -6.62 13.64
CA LEU A 8 16.68 -5.44 13.22
C LEU A 8 15.83 -4.16 13.32
N ALA A 9 14.56 -4.20 12.90
CA ALA A 9 13.67 -3.03 12.92
C ALA A 9 13.35 -2.55 14.35
N GLN A 10 13.26 -3.48 15.32
CA GLN A 10 12.99 -3.17 16.73
C GLN A 10 14.19 -2.58 17.49
N ASN A 11 15.39 -2.61 16.90
CA ASN A 11 16.63 -2.13 17.52
C ASN A 11 17.23 -0.92 16.80
N ILE A 12 16.49 -0.26 15.91
CA ILE A 12 16.94 1.01 15.35
C ILE A 12 17.00 2.01 16.50
N LYS A 13 18.21 2.50 16.80
CA LYS A 13 18.44 3.51 17.84
C LYS A 13 17.56 4.74 17.55
N ASP A 14 16.90 5.26 18.57
CA ASP A 14 16.02 6.44 18.44
C ASP A 14 16.74 7.64 17.81
N GLU A 15 18.04 7.77 18.08
CA GLU A 15 18.91 8.77 17.45
C GLU A 15 18.97 8.63 15.92
N LEU A 16 19.16 7.41 15.40
CA LEU A 16 19.17 7.16 13.95
C LEU A 16 17.80 7.41 13.32
N LYS A 17 16.71 7.05 14.01
CA LYS A 17 15.35 7.38 13.56
C LYS A 17 15.15 8.89 13.50
N SER A 18 15.64 9.62 14.50
CA SER A 18 15.54 11.09 14.55
C SER A 18 16.33 11.75 13.41
N GLN A 19 17.57 11.31 13.18
CA GLN A 19 18.40 11.80 12.07
C GLN A 19 17.74 11.52 10.72
N LEU A 20 17.22 10.30 10.53
CA LEU A 20 16.51 9.95 9.30
C LEU A 20 15.23 10.78 9.12
N SER A 21 14.46 10.99 10.19
CA SER A 21 13.25 11.83 10.19
C SER A 21 13.57 13.27 9.79
N GLU A 22 14.56 13.90 10.43
CA GLU A 22 14.94 15.29 10.14
C GLU A 22 15.36 15.45 8.67
N ARG A 23 16.14 14.48 8.18
CA ARG A 23 16.67 14.48 6.83
C ARG A 23 15.60 14.28 5.76
N LEU A 24 14.68 13.33 5.96
CA LEU A 24 13.66 13.00 4.95
C LEU A 24 12.44 13.91 5.00
N LYS A 25 12.13 14.58 6.12
CA LYS A 25 10.99 15.53 6.15
C LYS A 25 11.22 16.80 5.37
N ASN A 26 12.47 17.24 5.27
CA ASN A 26 12.82 18.57 4.77
C ASN A 26 13.40 18.57 3.34
N GLY A 27 13.59 17.38 2.74
CA GLY A 27 14.17 17.23 1.41
C GLY A 27 13.18 16.69 0.38
N ARG A 28 13.55 16.86 -0.89
CA ARG A 28 12.97 16.16 -2.03
C ARG A 28 13.58 14.77 -2.10
N ASN A 29 12.77 13.73 -1.94
CA ASN A 29 13.26 12.37 -1.73
C ASN A 29 12.84 11.43 -2.85
N LEU A 30 13.76 10.53 -3.21
CA LEU A 30 13.49 9.38 -4.05
C LEU A 30 13.72 8.11 -3.23
N VAL A 31 12.83 7.13 -3.37
CA VAL A 31 13.01 5.78 -2.79
C VAL A 31 13.09 4.74 -3.90
N TYR A 32 14.10 3.87 -3.82
CA TYR A 32 14.31 2.74 -4.70
C TYR A 32 14.19 1.43 -3.92
N TYR A 33 13.07 0.74 -4.10
CA TYR A 33 12.85 -0.58 -3.51
C TYR A 33 13.52 -1.69 -4.32
N ALA A 34 14.08 -2.67 -3.59
CA ALA A 34 14.89 -3.74 -4.13
C ALA A 34 16.05 -3.21 -4.99
N SER A 35 16.73 -2.19 -4.46
CA SER A 35 17.83 -1.50 -5.15
C SER A 35 19.06 -2.38 -5.40
N GLY A 36 19.18 -3.50 -4.69
CA GLY A 36 20.46 -4.16 -4.47
C GLY A 36 21.38 -3.32 -3.59
N THR A 37 22.58 -3.85 -3.30
CA THR A 37 23.56 -3.22 -2.40
C THR A 37 24.57 -2.33 -3.12
N ARG A 38 24.52 -2.26 -4.45
CA ARG A 38 25.47 -1.48 -5.25
C ARG A 38 25.02 -0.02 -5.35
N ILE A 39 25.81 0.88 -4.79
CA ILE A 39 25.69 2.33 -5.00
C ILE A 39 26.26 2.66 -6.39
N ARG A 40 25.51 3.41 -7.19
CA ARG A 40 25.90 3.81 -8.57
C ARG A 40 26.31 5.28 -8.58
N GLU A 41 27.33 5.61 -9.39
CA GLU A 41 27.88 6.97 -9.49
C GLU A 41 26.82 8.02 -9.85
N GLY A 42 25.92 7.71 -10.78
CA GLY A 42 24.86 8.64 -11.21
C GLY A 42 23.82 8.98 -10.14
N TYR A 43 23.81 8.33 -8.97
CA TYR A 43 22.89 8.69 -7.88
C TYR A 43 23.19 10.07 -7.29
N SER A 44 24.45 10.50 -7.31
CA SER A 44 24.84 11.82 -6.80
C SER A 44 24.23 12.96 -7.63
N GLU A 45 24.04 12.73 -8.92
CA GLU A 45 23.56 13.70 -9.91
C GLU A 45 22.02 13.83 -9.97
N LEU A 46 21.29 12.91 -9.35
CA LEU A 46 19.82 12.94 -9.37
C LEU A 46 19.27 14.22 -8.70
N PRO A 47 18.15 14.81 -9.20
CA PRO A 47 17.61 16.08 -8.70
C PRO A 47 16.78 15.91 -7.41
N TYR A 48 17.31 15.13 -6.47
CA TYR A 48 16.75 14.86 -5.15
C TYR A 48 17.83 15.13 -4.09
N ASP A 49 17.38 15.63 -2.94
CA ASP A 49 18.23 15.85 -1.77
C ASP A 49 18.62 14.53 -1.13
N ASN A 50 17.74 13.51 -1.23
CA ASN A 50 17.97 12.18 -0.71
C ASN A 50 17.58 11.08 -1.72
N VAL A 51 18.46 10.10 -1.86
CA VAL A 51 18.21 8.86 -2.61
C VAL A 51 18.24 7.70 -1.61
N VAL A 52 17.06 7.17 -1.31
CA VAL A 52 16.86 6.11 -0.33
C VAL A 52 16.83 4.76 -1.02
N LEU A 53 17.85 3.94 -0.77
CA LEU A 53 18.01 2.60 -1.33
C LEU A 53 17.52 1.57 -0.31
N VAL A 54 16.52 0.76 -0.68
CA VAL A 54 15.90 -0.23 0.22
C VAL A 54 16.20 -1.63 -0.28
N ASP A 55 16.95 -2.40 0.49
CA ASP A 55 17.21 -3.82 0.23
C ASP A 55 17.58 -4.57 1.51
N SER A 56 16.97 -5.73 1.78
CA SER A 56 17.28 -6.53 2.97
C SER A 56 18.72 -7.07 3.03
N ASN A 57 19.48 -6.96 1.94
CA ASN A 57 20.86 -7.43 1.85
C ASN A 57 21.90 -6.39 2.28
N PHE A 58 21.52 -5.15 2.59
CA PHE A 58 22.46 -4.22 3.24
C PHE A 58 22.90 -4.78 4.61
N ASN A 59 24.16 -4.52 4.97
CA ASN A 59 24.73 -5.01 6.22
C ASN A 59 24.15 -4.28 7.43
N GLU A 60 23.99 -2.97 7.30
CA GLU A 60 23.45 -2.07 8.31
C GLU A 60 21.94 -1.85 8.10
N VAL A 61 21.22 -1.57 9.19
CA VAL A 61 19.78 -1.26 9.11
C VAL A 61 19.55 0.08 8.44
N ILE A 62 20.34 1.09 8.81
CA ILE A 62 20.36 2.42 8.24
C ILE A 62 21.82 2.84 8.13
N GLU A 63 22.23 3.25 6.94
CA GLU A 63 23.51 3.86 6.66
C GLU A 63 23.27 5.12 5.84
N ILE A 64 23.90 6.23 6.23
CA ILE A 64 23.69 7.55 5.62
C ILE A 64 25.06 8.06 5.18
N GLU A 65 25.22 8.30 3.88
CA GLU A 65 26.43 8.83 3.28
C GLU A 65 26.07 9.92 2.26
N ASP A 66 26.51 11.15 2.50
CA ASP A 66 26.17 12.33 1.70
C ASP A 66 24.67 12.46 1.42
N LYS A 67 24.19 12.16 0.21
CA LYS A 67 22.76 12.15 -0.19
C LYS A 67 22.14 10.77 -0.29
N ILE A 68 22.92 9.72 -0.09
CA ILE A 68 22.49 8.33 -0.20
C ILE A 68 22.11 7.82 1.19
N VAL A 69 20.95 7.17 1.28
CA VAL A 69 20.48 6.51 2.50
C VAL A 69 20.22 5.05 2.18
N CYS A 70 21.01 4.14 2.72
CA CYS A 70 20.81 2.71 2.58
C CYS A 70 19.96 2.18 3.74
N VAL A 71 18.91 1.43 3.43
CA VAL A 71 17.98 0.85 4.41
C VAL A 71 17.94 -0.66 4.26
N GLY A 72 18.56 -1.36 5.21
CA GLY A 72 18.69 -2.81 5.29
C GLY A 72 17.44 -3.54 5.77
N LEU A 73 16.29 -3.22 5.18
CA LEU A 73 14.98 -3.77 5.58
C LEU A 73 14.23 -4.33 4.37
N THR A 74 13.25 -5.20 4.64
CA THR A 74 12.28 -5.60 3.62
C THR A 74 11.37 -4.43 3.28
N ALA A 75 10.75 -4.47 2.10
CA ALA A 75 9.87 -3.40 1.64
C ALA A 75 8.77 -3.03 2.67
N THR A 76 8.20 -4.03 3.34
CA THR A 76 7.15 -3.81 4.35
C THR A 76 7.65 -3.11 5.59
N LEU A 77 8.81 -3.52 6.11
CA LEU A 77 9.40 -2.90 7.31
C LEU A 77 9.93 -1.50 7.01
N ALA A 78 10.57 -1.30 5.86
CA ALA A 78 11.04 0.01 5.43
C ALA A 78 9.87 1.00 5.28
N THR A 79 8.78 0.58 4.63
CA THR A 79 7.59 1.44 4.47
C THR A 79 6.96 1.81 5.81
N ALA A 80 6.88 0.85 6.75
CA ALA A 80 6.40 1.14 8.09
C ALA A 80 7.30 2.13 8.83
N LEU A 81 8.63 1.97 8.74
CA LEU A 81 9.59 2.93 9.29
C LEU A 81 9.37 4.33 8.69
N PHE A 82 9.29 4.46 7.37
CA PHE A 82 9.08 5.74 6.71
C PHE A 82 7.75 6.39 7.12
N LYS A 83 6.68 5.60 7.26
CA LYS A 83 5.41 6.09 7.78
C LYS A 83 5.52 6.56 9.23
N GLU A 84 6.20 5.80 10.09
CA GLU A 84 6.43 6.14 11.50
C GLU A 84 7.17 7.47 11.64
N ILE A 85 8.21 7.68 10.83
CA ILE A 85 8.96 8.93 10.84
C ILE A 85 8.28 10.04 10.02
N GLY A 86 7.14 9.79 9.37
CA GLY A 86 6.45 10.80 8.55
C GLY A 86 7.25 11.27 7.34
N ALA A 87 8.03 10.38 6.71
CA ALA A 87 8.73 10.65 5.46
C ALA A 87 7.78 10.49 4.27
N GLU A 88 7.91 11.40 3.29
CA GLU A 88 7.20 11.33 2.02
C GLU A 88 8.18 11.39 0.83
N PHE A 89 7.82 10.75 -0.28
CA PHE A 89 8.68 10.62 -1.46
C PHE A 89 8.04 11.18 -2.73
N GLU A 90 8.83 11.92 -3.51
CA GLU A 90 8.49 12.43 -4.85
C GLU A 90 9.01 11.53 -5.98
N GLY A 91 9.91 10.61 -5.67
CA GLY A 91 10.39 9.60 -6.60
C GLY A 91 10.18 8.19 -6.04
N PHE A 92 9.61 7.30 -6.84
CA PHE A 92 9.55 5.87 -6.55
C PHE A 92 10.16 5.09 -7.70
N VAL A 93 11.17 4.29 -7.38
CA VAL A 93 11.87 3.44 -8.34
C VAL A 93 11.66 1.98 -7.94
N CYS A 94 11.32 1.16 -8.94
CA CYS A 94 11.25 -0.28 -8.79
C CYS A 94 11.46 -0.95 -10.15
N ILE A 95 12.71 -1.28 -10.47
CA ILE A 95 13.08 -1.87 -11.76
C ILE A 95 12.88 -3.39 -11.78
N ASN A 96 13.20 -4.08 -10.69
CA ASN A 96 13.01 -5.52 -10.56
C ASN A 96 11.73 -5.86 -9.77
N GLU A 97 11.42 -7.15 -9.65
CA GLU A 97 10.22 -7.62 -8.95
C GLU A 97 10.40 -7.69 -7.43
N GLY A 98 11.61 -7.51 -6.88
CA GLY A 98 11.88 -7.56 -5.45
C GLY A 98 11.63 -8.92 -4.76
N LEU A 99 11.57 -10.01 -5.53
CA LEU A 99 11.42 -11.37 -5.00
C LEU A 99 12.77 -11.98 -4.61
N SER A 100 13.79 -11.82 -5.45
CA SER A 100 15.17 -12.27 -5.18
C SER A 100 15.97 -11.17 -4.49
N GLU A 101 15.93 -9.96 -5.06
CA GLU A 101 16.45 -8.72 -4.50
C GLU A 101 15.46 -8.17 -3.45
N GLY A 102 15.91 -7.60 -2.33
CA GLY A 102 15.01 -7.03 -1.30
C GLY A 102 14.27 -8.01 -0.37
N GLY A 103 14.39 -9.32 -0.58
CA GLY A 103 13.90 -10.35 0.35
C GLY A 103 12.38 -10.40 0.50
N GLY A 104 11.64 -9.98 -0.53
CA GLY A 104 10.17 -9.87 -0.50
C GLY A 104 9.44 -11.20 -0.67
N HIS A 105 8.19 -11.23 -0.21
CA HIS A 105 7.26 -12.36 -0.39
C HIS A 105 6.23 -12.12 -1.52
N TYR A 106 6.39 -11.02 -2.26
CA TYR A 106 5.47 -10.56 -3.30
C TYR A 106 6.23 -9.70 -4.32
N SER A 107 5.76 -9.68 -5.57
CA SER A 107 6.31 -8.79 -6.58
C SER A 107 6.04 -7.34 -6.19
N LEU A 108 7.08 -6.52 -6.22
CA LEU A 108 6.96 -5.07 -6.25
C LEU A 108 6.30 -4.64 -7.58
N ASN A 109 5.55 -3.53 -7.58
CA ASN A 109 4.66 -3.06 -8.67
C ASN A 109 3.36 -3.88 -8.91
N ASN A 110 2.84 -4.57 -7.89
CA ASN A 110 1.47 -5.10 -7.94
C ASN A 110 0.54 -4.30 -7.01
N ASN A 111 -0.78 -4.53 -7.09
CA ASN A 111 -1.77 -3.82 -6.25
C ASN A 111 -1.47 -3.95 -4.75
N TRP A 112 -0.95 -5.09 -4.32
CA TRP A 112 -0.62 -5.33 -2.91
C TRP A 112 0.58 -4.47 -2.49
N SER A 113 1.67 -4.45 -3.28
CA SER A 113 2.87 -3.68 -2.95
C SER A 113 2.61 -2.19 -3.01
N LEU A 114 1.81 -1.76 -4.00
CA LEU A 114 1.41 -0.36 -4.14
C LEU A 114 0.44 0.04 -3.02
N SER A 115 -0.39 -0.90 -2.51
CA SER A 115 -1.10 -0.65 -1.26
C SER A 115 -0.13 -0.39 -0.11
N ASN A 116 1.04 -1.00 -0.05
CA ASN A 116 1.96 -0.70 1.04
C ASN A 116 2.71 0.63 0.83
N ILE A 117 3.12 0.93 -0.40
CA ILE A 117 4.01 2.06 -0.75
C ILE A 117 3.27 3.39 -0.91
N LEU A 118 2.06 3.40 -1.49
CA LEU A 118 1.32 4.64 -1.74
C LEU A 118 1.16 5.57 -0.50
N PRO A 119 0.95 5.08 0.74
CA PRO A 119 0.85 5.92 1.93
C PRO A 119 2.08 6.79 2.25
N ILE A 120 3.25 6.48 1.71
CA ILE A 120 4.49 7.26 1.91
C ILE A 120 4.88 8.07 0.66
N MET A 121 4.10 8.01 -0.41
CA MET A 121 4.34 8.83 -1.60
C MET A 121 3.66 10.19 -1.45
N LYS A 122 4.19 11.25 -2.07
CA LYS A 122 3.43 12.51 -2.23
C LYS A 122 2.23 12.32 -3.16
N ASP A 123 1.32 13.28 -3.16
CA ASP A 123 0.13 13.27 -4.02
C ASP A 123 0.50 13.25 -5.50
N GLU A 124 1.55 13.97 -5.88
CA GLU A 124 2.19 13.87 -7.18
C GLU A 124 3.63 13.33 -7.00
N TYR A 125 3.98 12.31 -7.77
CA TYR A 125 5.31 11.69 -7.72
C TYR A 125 5.71 11.10 -9.08
N LEU A 126 7.01 10.85 -9.26
CA LEU A 126 7.56 10.12 -10.40
C LEU A 126 7.65 8.63 -10.07
N HIS A 127 7.08 7.79 -10.92
CA HIS A 127 7.19 6.33 -10.85
C HIS A 127 8.13 5.86 -11.96
N ILE A 128 9.21 5.17 -11.61
CA ILE A 128 10.16 4.58 -12.55
C ILE A 128 10.15 3.06 -12.40
N ALA A 129 9.80 2.35 -13.47
CA ALA A 129 9.76 0.89 -13.43
C ALA A 129 10.06 0.25 -14.80
N CYS A 130 10.22 -1.06 -14.80
CA CYS A 130 10.44 -1.86 -16.01
C CYS A 130 9.28 -2.84 -16.30
N PRO A 131 8.20 -2.38 -16.97
CA PRO A 131 7.09 -3.22 -17.42
C PRO A 131 7.52 -4.40 -18.26
N GLY A 132 8.61 -4.26 -19.02
CA GLY A 132 9.13 -5.28 -19.90
C GLY A 132 9.42 -6.60 -19.16
N TYR A 133 9.66 -6.56 -17.84
CA TYR A 133 9.88 -7.76 -17.05
C TYR A 133 8.73 -8.77 -17.24
N TYR A 134 7.47 -8.32 -17.12
CA TYR A 134 6.26 -9.15 -17.28
C TYR A 134 5.51 -8.96 -18.62
N GLY A 135 5.92 -7.97 -19.42
CA GLY A 135 5.25 -7.55 -20.66
C GLY A 135 4.34 -6.33 -20.44
N GLN A 136 4.47 -5.33 -21.31
CA GLN A 136 3.80 -4.02 -21.19
C GLN A 136 2.26 -4.10 -21.13
N SER A 137 1.63 -5.05 -21.81
CA SER A 137 0.16 -5.18 -21.84
C SER A 137 -0.43 -5.56 -20.48
N LYS A 138 0.33 -6.28 -19.64
CA LYS A 138 -0.05 -6.58 -18.25
C LYS A 138 0.10 -5.35 -17.35
N TRP A 139 1.03 -4.46 -17.68
CA TRP A 139 1.33 -3.26 -16.92
C TRP A 139 0.21 -2.23 -16.90
N LYS A 140 -0.48 -2.02 -18.02
CA LYS A 140 -1.68 -1.17 -18.08
C LYS A 140 -2.77 -1.62 -17.10
N ARG A 141 -2.83 -2.91 -16.76
CA ARG A 141 -3.77 -3.45 -15.77
C ARG A 141 -3.28 -3.26 -14.32
N TYR A 142 -1.98 -3.09 -14.10
CA TYR A 142 -1.39 -2.87 -12.76
C TYR A 142 -1.60 -1.44 -12.25
N PHE A 143 -1.86 -0.47 -13.14
CA PHE A 143 -2.21 0.92 -12.77
C PHE A 143 -3.72 1.20 -12.75
N ASN A 144 -4.58 0.23 -12.44
CA ASN A 144 -5.99 0.54 -12.15
C ASN A 144 -6.22 1.10 -10.72
N LEU A 145 -5.20 1.77 -10.18
CA LEU A 145 -5.16 2.34 -8.83
C LEU A 145 -5.91 3.69 -8.82
N PRO A 146 -6.28 4.24 -7.64
CA PRO A 146 -6.89 5.57 -7.54
C PRO A 146 -5.87 6.66 -7.87
N GLN A 147 -5.47 6.77 -9.14
CA GLN A 147 -4.48 7.69 -9.65
C GLN A 147 -4.64 7.92 -11.15
N THR A 148 -4.12 9.04 -11.63
CA THR A 148 -3.85 9.30 -13.06
C THR A 148 -2.37 9.16 -13.33
N THR A 149 -2.02 8.75 -14.56
CA THR A 149 -0.63 8.53 -14.96
C THR A 149 -0.37 9.15 -16.34
N THR A 150 0.72 9.91 -16.46
CA THR A 150 1.22 10.43 -17.74
C THR A 150 2.62 9.88 -17.95
N SER A 151 2.86 9.21 -19.08
CA SER A 151 4.22 8.76 -19.43
C SER A 151 5.06 9.97 -19.82
N LEU A 152 6.29 10.02 -19.33
CA LEU A 152 7.26 11.05 -19.68
C LEU A 152 8.25 10.50 -20.72
N ASP A 153 8.66 11.34 -21.66
CA ASP A 153 9.71 11.07 -22.62
C ASP A 153 10.97 11.91 -22.35
N VAL A 154 12.05 11.65 -23.10
CA VAL A 154 13.37 12.27 -22.90
C VAL A 154 13.37 13.81 -23.00
N ASN A 155 12.36 14.41 -23.62
CA ASN A 155 12.25 15.86 -23.77
C ASN A 155 11.48 16.51 -22.61
N ASP A 156 10.82 15.72 -21.75
CA ASP A 156 10.16 16.24 -20.56
C ASP A 156 11.18 16.68 -19.51
N THR A 157 10.93 17.84 -18.88
CA THR A 157 11.86 18.44 -17.90
C THR A 157 12.08 17.59 -16.65
N ASP A 158 11.09 16.79 -16.27
CA ASP A 158 11.14 15.91 -15.10
C ASP A 158 11.55 14.48 -15.45
N PHE A 159 11.92 14.22 -16.71
CA PHE A 159 12.36 12.89 -17.12
C PHE A 159 13.67 12.51 -16.44
N LEU A 160 13.74 11.29 -15.93
CA LEU A 160 14.93 10.69 -15.34
C LEU A 160 15.30 9.44 -16.13
N ASP A 161 16.51 9.38 -16.68
CA ASP A 161 16.95 8.19 -17.44
C ASP A 161 16.97 6.96 -16.52
N PRO A 162 16.12 5.94 -16.76
CA PRO A 162 16.08 4.75 -15.91
C PRO A 162 17.40 3.97 -15.88
N LYS A 163 18.29 4.17 -16.86
CA LYS A 163 19.62 3.54 -16.90
C LYS A 163 20.51 3.93 -15.72
N ILE A 164 20.24 5.07 -15.10
CA ILE A 164 20.90 5.48 -13.85
C ILE A 164 20.70 4.42 -12.76
N PHE A 165 19.52 3.77 -12.71
CA PHE A 165 19.17 2.79 -11.67
C PHE A 165 19.52 1.34 -12.04
N SER A 166 19.55 1.00 -13.33
CA SER A 166 19.80 -0.37 -13.75
C SER A 166 20.28 -0.49 -15.19
N ASN A 167 21.11 -1.50 -15.47
CA ASN A 167 21.49 -1.88 -16.83
C ASN A 167 20.53 -2.94 -17.40
N TYR A 168 19.31 -3.01 -16.86
CA TYR A 168 18.36 -4.05 -17.22
C TYR A 168 18.01 -3.92 -18.72
N PRO A 169 18.07 -5.01 -19.51
CA PRO A 169 18.02 -4.92 -20.96
C PRO A 169 16.62 -4.60 -21.51
N LYS A 170 15.60 -4.60 -20.66
CA LYS A 170 14.22 -4.36 -21.05
C LYS A 170 13.84 -2.89 -20.87
N GLU A 171 12.91 -2.44 -21.69
CA GLU A 171 12.44 -1.07 -21.68
C GLU A 171 11.86 -0.67 -20.32
N CYS A 172 12.40 0.43 -19.79
CA CYS A 172 11.96 1.07 -18.56
C CYS A 172 11.23 2.37 -18.91
N PHE A 173 10.30 2.76 -18.07
CA PHE A 173 9.45 3.92 -18.30
C PHE A 173 9.41 4.78 -17.05
N VAL A 174 9.16 6.07 -17.29
CA VAL A 174 8.96 7.09 -16.27
C VAL A 174 7.52 7.59 -16.41
N TRP A 175 6.77 7.59 -15.32
CA TRP A 175 5.44 8.19 -15.28
C TRP A 175 5.39 9.27 -14.23
N ARG A 176 4.74 10.39 -14.56
CA ARG A 176 4.16 11.27 -13.56
C ARG A 176 2.85 10.66 -13.08
N VAL A 177 2.73 10.48 -11.78
CA VAL A 177 1.56 9.89 -11.14
C VAL A 177 0.93 10.91 -10.21
N THR A 178 -0.37 11.11 -10.32
CA THR A 178 -1.16 11.96 -9.41
C THR A 178 -2.22 11.11 -8.74
N LYS A 179 -2.22 11.03 -7.41
CA LYS A 179 -3.23 10.30 -6.63
C LYS A 179 -4.60 10.95 -6.80
N GLN A 180 -5.61 10.11 -6.99
CA GLN A 180 -7.01 10.51 -7.16
C GLN A 180 -7.92 9.53 -6.40
N PRO A 181 -7.99 9.64 -5.05
CA PRO A 181 -8.92 8.83 -4.27
C PRO A 181 -10.36 9.09 -4.73
N GLY A 182 -11.15 8.01 -4.84
CA GLY A 182 -12.56 8.12 -5.17
C GLY A 182 -13.37 8.68 -4.01
N LYS A 183 -14.54 9.28 -4.32
CA LYS A 183 -15.51 9.64 -3.27
C LYS A 183 -16.02 8.35 -2.60
N PRO A 184 -16.08 8.30 -1.26
CA PRO A 184 -16.65 7.15 -0.57
C PRO A 184 -18.16 7.07 -0.84
N ALA A 185 -18.68 5.85 -0.88
CA ALA A 185 -20.10 5.56 -0.96
C ALA A 185 -20.55 4.88 0.33
N THR A 186 -21.60 5.39 0.96
CA THR A 186 -22.06 4.94 2.28
C THR A 186 -23.53 4.55 2.24
N PHE A 187 -23.88 3.43 2.88
CA PHE A 187 -25.25 2.96 3.01
C PHE A 187 -25.45 2.15 4.30
N ARG A 188 -26.71 1.79 4.59
CA ARG A 188 -27.09 1.04 5.79
C ARG A 188 -27.46 -0.40 5.44
N VAL A 189 -27.03 -1.34 6.28
CA VAL A 189 -27.43 -2.75 6.22
C VAL A 189 -27.84 -3.17 7.62
N GLY A 190 -29.16 -3.23 7.85
CA GLY A 190 -29.71 -3.40 9.20
C GLY A 190 -29.26 -2.25 10.11
N ASP A 191 -28.74 -2.60 11.29
CA ASP A 191 -28.20 -1.66 12.26
C ASP A 191 -26.77 -1.15 11.95
N ARG A 192 -26.15 -1.58 10.85
CA ARG A 192 -24.74 -1.29 10.52
C ARG A 192 -24.58 -0.27 9.41
N THR A 193 -23.49 0.49 9.48
CA THR A 193 -23.07 1.39 8.40
C THR A 193 -22.00 0.71 7.57
N VAL A 194 -22.20 0.71 6.25
CA VAL A 194 -21.24 0.19 5.28
C VAL A 194 -20.72 1.36 4.45
N THR A 195 -19.40 1.50 4.41
CA THR A 195 -18.70 2.50 3.58
C THR A 195 -17.80 1.78 2.60
N VAL A 196 -17.89 2.11 1.32
CA VAL A 196 -17.02 1.60 0.26
C VAL A 196 -16.17 2.76 -0.24
N GLN A 197 -14.86 2.55 -0.34
CA GLN A 197 -13.95 3.61 -0.74
C GLN A 197 -12.76 3.12 -1.54
N ARG A 198 -12.54 3.82 -2.66
CA ARG A 198 -11.39 3.59 -3.55
C ARG A 198 -10.16 4.29 -2.99
N ARG A 199 -9.64 3.75 -1.89
CA ARG A 199 -8.55 4.29 -1.09
C ARG A 199 -7.76 3.16 -0.44
N ASN A 200 -6.55 3.48 -0.01
CA ASN A 200 -5.68 2.58 0.72
C ASN A 200 -6.18 2.36 2.16
N ILE A 201 -6.23 1.10 2.62
CA ILE A 201 -6.66 0.76 3.99
C ILE A 201 -5.73 1.34 5.06
N TRP A 202 -4.44 1.50 4.75
CA TRP A 202 -3.47 1.96 5.73
C TRP A 202 -3.59 3.46 6.06
N GLU A 203 -4.24 4.25 5.21
CA GLU A 203 -4.48 5.68 5.46
C GLU A 203 -5.43 5.90 6.64
N ASP A 204 -6.37 4.96 6.85
CA ASP A 204 -7.36 5.04 7.92
C ASP A 204 -7.10 4.03 9.05
N SER A 205 -5.95 3.34 9.09
CA SER A 205 -5.68 2.27 10.07
C SER A 205 -5.81 2.72 11.54
N HIS A 206 -5.54 4.00 11.82
CA HIS A 206 -5.72 4.61 13.14
C HIS A 206 -7.18 4.70 13.59
N LYS A 207 -8.15 4.76 12.65
CA LYS A 207 -9.60 4.84 12.92
C LYS A 207 -10.27 3.46 13.00
N LEU A 208 -9.56 2.41 12.64
CA LEU A 208 -10.08 1.05 12.57
C LEU A 208 -9.68 0.28 13.82
N ASP A 209 -10.57 -0.57 14.34
CA ASP A 209 -10.29 -1.47 15.46
C ASP A 209 -9.60 -2.75 14.97
N ALA A 210 -9.95 -3.22 13.77
CA ALA A 210 -9.32 -4.37 13.11
C ALA A 210 -9.23 -4.18 11.59
N LEU A 211 -8.16 -4.70 11.00
CA LEU A 211 -7.89 -4.63 9.56
C LEU A 211 -7.85 -6.05 8.98
N PHE A 212 -8.85 -6.42 8.19
CA PHE A 212 -8.91 -7.70 7.49
C PHE A 212 -8.28 -7.57 6.11
N VAL A 213 -7.03 -8.03 6.00
CA VAL A 213 -6.23 -7.88 4.79
C VAL A 213 -5.95 -9.22 4.14
N ARG A 214 -5.86 -9.21 2.81
CA ARG A 214 -5.43 -10.37 2.02
C ARG A 214 -3.94 -10.26 1.72
N CYS A 215 -3.14 -11.15 2.27
CA CYS A 215 -1.70 -11.25 2.00
C CYS A 215 -1.30 -12.71 1.73
N SER A 216 0.00 -12.99 1.54
CA SER A 216 0.51 -14.36 1.62
C SER A 216 0.60 -14.78 3.09
N PRO A 217 0.52 -16.09 3.41
CA PRO A 217 0.76 -16.58 4.77
C PRO A 217 2.14 -16.22 5.32
N SER A 218 3.17 -16.10 4.46
CA SER A 218 4.51 -15.69 4.90
C SER A 218 4.58 -14.21 5.30
N GLU A 219 3.73 -13.36 4.72
CA GLU A 219 3.78 -11.91 4.92
C GLU A 219 2.96 -11.43 6.13
N ILE A 220 2.03 -12.26 6.64
CA ILE A 220 1.19 -11.87 7.78
C ILE A 220 2.00 -11.51 9.03
N LYS A 221 3.13 -12.19 9.26
CA LYS A 221 4.01 -11.93 10.40
C LYS A 221 4.65 -10.54 10.30
N ASN A 222 5.11 -10.17 9.10
CA ASN A 222 5.69 -8.85 8.85
C ASN A 222 4.63 -7.76 9.03
N LEU A 223 3.44 -7.95 8.47
CA LEU A 223 2.32 -7.01 8.65
C LEU A 223 1.93 -6.86 10.13
N LYS A 224 1.81 -7.95 10.88
CA LYS A 224 1.48 -7.90 12.31
C LYS A 224 2.57 -7.25 13.16
N SER A 225 3.84 -7.28 12.72
CA SER A 225 4.92 -6.59 13.41
C SER A 225 4.84 -5.06 13.28
N VAL A 226 4.18 -4.55 12.23
CA VAL A 226 4.04 -3.11 11.97
C VAL A 226 2.64 -2.56 12.27
N GLU A 227 1.60 -3.40 12.16
CA GLU A 227 0.22 -3.07 12.48
C GLU A 227 -0.44 -4.26 13.22
N LYS A 228 -0.52 -4.16 14.54
CA LYS A 228 -0.99 -5.26 15.40
C LYS A 228 -2.46 -5.62 15.17
N LYS A 229 -3.25 -4.67 14.64
CA LYS A 229 -4.69 -4.83 14.37
C LYS A 229 -4.98 -5.68 13.13
N VAL A 230 -3.96 -6.07 12.36
CA VAL A 230 -4.08 -6.87 11.14
C VAL A 230 -4.58 -8.29 11.45
N GLN A 231 -5.63 -8.70 10.75
CA GLN A 231 -6.16 -10.07 10.67
C GLN A 231 -6.03 -10.60 9.24
N TYR A 232 -5.73 -11.89 9.11
CA TYR A 232 -5.57 -12.53 7.81
C TYR A 232 -6.90 -13.01 7.26
N VAL A 233 -7.46 -12.30 6.28
CA VAL A 233 -8.86 -12.51 5.85
C VAL A 233 -9.15 -13.89 5.26
N LYS A 234 -8.15 -14.60 4.71
CA LYS A 234 -8.36 -15.92 4.10
C LYS A 234 -8.69 -17.01 5.12
N ASP A 235 -8.41 -16.78 6.39
CA ASP A 235 -8.72 -17.73 7.46
C ASP A 235 -10.16 -17.59 7.97
N PHE A 236 -10.95 -16.67 7.39
CA PHE A 236 -12.27 -16.32 7.89
C PHE A 236 -13.38 -16.45 6.84
N SER A 237 -14.45 -17.14 7.20
CA SER A 237 -15.79 -17.02 6.64
C SER A 237 -16.48 -15.74 7.14
N PHE A 238 -17.65 -15.41 6.57
CA PHE A 238 -18.49 -14.30 7.06
C PHE A 238 -18.78 -14.41 8.55
N GLU A 239 -19.22 -15.60 8.94
CA GLU A 239 -19.56 -15.91 10.31
C GLU A 239 -18.35 -15.74 11.22
N GLN A 240 -17.17 -16.22 10.81
CA GLN A 240 -15.95 -16.11 11.61
C GLN A 240 -15.53 -14.64 11.80
N ILE A 241 -15.69 -13.78 10.80
CA ILE A 241 -15.44 -12.33 10.96
C ILE A 241 -16.40 -11.75 12.01
N LEU A 242 -17.69 -12.06 11.93
CA LEU A 242 -18.70 -11.53 12.86
C LEU A 242 -18.55 -12.08 14.29
N GLN A 243 -18.25 -13.37 14.42
CA GLN A 243 -17.91 -14.01 15.69
C GLN A 243 -16.70 -13.33 16.32
N TYR A 244 -15.61 -13.17 15.55
CA TYR A 244 -14.42 -12.47 16.02
C TYR A 244 -14.74 -11.05 16.50
N CYS A 245 -15.50 -10.27 15.72
CA CYS A 245 -15.86 -8.91 16.08
C CYS A 245 -16.75 -8.87 17.34
N THR A 246 -17.69 -9.80 17.46
CA THR A 246 -18.59 -9.89 18.62
C THR A 246 -17.85 -10.29 19.89
N SER A 247 -17.04 -11.34 19.85
CA SER A 247 -16.26 -11.82 20.99
C SER A 247 -15.26 -10.76 21.49
N ASN A 248 -14.69 -9.96 20.59
CA ASN A 248 -13.69 -8.95 20.93
C ASN A 248 -14.25 -7.52 20.99
N LYS A 249 -15.58 -7.34 20.83
CA LYS A 249 -16.26 -6.02 20.79
C LYS A 249 -15.63 -5.01 19.82
N ILE A 250 -15.23 -5.49 18.64
CA ILE A 250 -14.63 -4.70 17.56
C ILE A 250 -15.75 -3.90 16.86
N ALA A 251 -15.75 -2.58 16.97
CA ALA A 251 -16.83 -1.73 16.50
C ALA A 251 -16.67 -1.32 15.03
N VAL A 252 -15.44 -1.04 14.60
CA VAL A 252 -15.12 -0.53 13.27
C VAL A 252 -14.07 -1.41 12.61
N ILE A 253 -14.40 -2.00 11.46
CA ILE A 253 -13.47 -2.86 10.72
C ILE A 253 -13.15 -2.30 9.33
N GLY A 254 -11.91 -2.47 8.90
CA GLY A 254 -11.50 -2.27 7.52
C GLY A 254 -11.32 -3.60 6.81
N LEU A 255 -11.79 -3.71 5.56
CA LEU A 255 -11.71 -4.92 4.78
C LEU A 255 -11.20 -4.64 3.37
N CYS A 256 -10.18 -5.39 2.94
CA CYS A 256 -9.71 -5.41 1.55
C CYS A 256 -10.49 -6.45 0.73
N PRO A 257 -10.54 -6.36 -0.62
CA PRO A 257 -11.36 -7.25 -1.45
C PRO A 257 -11.12 -8.73 -1.16
N TRP A 258 -12.17 -9.38 -0.66
CA TRP A 258 -12.26 -10.82 -0.40
C TRP A 258 -13.49 -11.39 -1.14
N LEU A 259 -13.64 -12.70 -1.37
CA LEU A 259 -14.87 -13.31 -1.96
C LEU A 259 -15.09 -13.26 -3.48
N ARG A 260 -14.09 -12.93 -4.30
CA ARG A 260 -14.22 -13.01 -5.78
C ARG A 260 -15.49 -12.30 -6.32
N HIS A 261 -15.83 -11.16 -5.74
CA HIS A 261 -16.96 -10.31 -6.15
C HIS A 261 -18.38 -10.75 -5.73
N ASP A 262 -18.57 -11.75 -4.87
CA ASP A 262 -19.89 -12.02 -4.28
C ASP A 262 -20.07 -11.32 -2.92
N TYR A 263 -20.41 -10.03 -2.96
CA TYR A 263 -20.66 -9.27 -1.73
C TYR A 263 -22.14 -9.15 -1.41
N ASN A 264 -23.03 -9.44 -2.36
CA ASN A 264 -24.46 -9.47 -2.10
C ASN A 264 -24.82 -10.52 -1.05
N GLY A 265 -24.30 -11.75 -1.17
CA GLY A 265 -24.51 -12.80 -0.18
C GLY A 265 -23.99 -12.40 1.21
N PHE A 266 -22.86 -11.69 1.28
CA PHE A 266 -22.33 -11.18 2.56
C PHE A 266 -23.27 -10.15 3.19
N MET A 267 -23.78 -9.20 2.40
CA MET A 267 -24.69 -8.17 2.89
C MET A 267 -26.02 -8.74 3.37
N ASP A 268 -26.55 -9.73 2.67
CA ASP A 268 -27.80 -10.39 3.05
C ASP A 268 -27.60 -11.21 4.33
N TYR A 269 -26.45 -11.88 4.48
CA TYR A 269 -26.06 -12.56 5.72
C TYR A 269 -25.90 -11.59 6.90
N LEU A 270 -25.28 -10.42 6.70
CA LEU A 270 -25.14 -9.38 7.72
C LEU A 270 -26.50 -8.93 8.27
N LYS A 271 -27.46 -8.71 7.38
CA LYS A 271 -28.82 -8.29 7.75
C LYS A 271 -29.58 -9.40 8.48
N ALA A 272 -29.54 -10.63 7.97
CA ALA A 272 -30.25 -11.76 8.55
C ALA A 272 -29.78 -12.12 9.97
N ASN A 273 -28.53 -11.80 10.32
CA ASN A 273 -27.91 -12.18 11.59
C ASN A 273 -27.59 -10.98 12.50
N GLU A 274 -28.27 -9.84 12.35
CA GLU A 274 -28.01 -8.66 13.17
C GLU A 274 -28.21 -8.88 14.67
N GLY A 275 -29.24 -9.63 15.07
CA GLY A 275 -29.50 -9.95 16.47
C GLY A 275 -28.48 -10.90 17.10
N GLY A 276 -27.87 -11.79 16.31
CA GLY A 276 -26.87 -12.75 16.78
C GLY A 276 -25.45 -12.18 16.87
N TYR A 277 -25.14 -11.17 16.05
CA TYR A 277 -23.83 -10.54 15.98
C TYR A 277 -23.92 -9.03 16.14
N PRO A 278 -23.99 -8.50 17.37
CA PRO A 278 -24.13 -7.07 17.60
C PRO A 278 -22.93 -6.23 17.10
N TYR A 279 -21.81 -6.87 16.74
CA TYR A 279 -20.62 -6.24 16.17
C TYR A 279 -20.26 -6.86 14.81
N PRO A 280 -19.59 -6.12 13.91
CA PRO A 280 -19.19 -4.71 14.02
C PRO A 280 -20.37 -3.76 13.78
N LYS A 281 -20.24 -2.49 14.18
CA LYS A 281 -21.23 -1.43 13.88
C LYS A 281 -20.93 -0.71 12.58
N GLN A 282 -19.67 -0.68 12.17
CA GLN A 282 -19.23 -0.05 10.93
C GLN A 282 -18.29 -0.98 10.15
N LEU A 283 -18.55 -1.10 8.84
CA LEU A 283 -17.73 -1.86 7.90
C LEU A 283 -17.21 -0.92 6.82
N CYS A 284 -15.88 -0.78 6.73
CA CYS A 284 -15.21 0.03 5.72
C CYS A 284 -14.51 -0.88 4.70
N PHE A 285 -14.97 -0.84 3.46
CA PHE A 285 -14.44 -1.62 2.35
C PHE A 285 -13.44 -0.77 1.55
N TYR A 286 -12.18 -1.16 1.57
CA TYR A 286 -11.07 -0.44 0.92
C TYR A 286 -10.61 -1.20 -0.30
N HIS A 287 -10.48 -0.52 -1.42
CA HIS A 287 -9.92 -1.10 -2.64
C HIS A 287 -9.12 -0.07 -3.42
N LEU A 288 -8.18 -0.54 -4.23
CA LEU A 288 -7.44 0.32 -5.14
C LEU A 288 -7.95 0.16 -6.59
N ASN A 289 -8.27 -1.08 -6.98
CA ASN A 289 -8.73 -1.41 -8.33
C ASN A 289 -10.13 -0.84 -8.59
N ALA A 290 -10.32 -0.08 -9.67
CA ALA A 290 -11.64 0.47 -9.99
C ALA A 290 -12.73 -0.61 -10.12
N ASN A 291 -12.38 -1.84 -10.50
CA ASN A 291 -13.34 -2.92 -10.74
C ASN A 291 -13.74 -3.70 -9.47
N ASP A 292 -13.12 -3.40 -8.32
CA ASP A 292 -13.51 -4.04 -7.06
C ASP A 292 -14.79 -3.40 -6.48
N PHE A 293 -15.56 -4.19 -5.73
CA PHE A 293 -16.79 -3.76 -5.04
C PHE A 293 -17.88 -3.07 -5.87
N GLN A 294 -17.92 -3.26 -7.19
CA GLN A 294 -18.94 -2.68 -8.07
C GLN A 294 -20.38 -2.91 -7.58
N GLN A 295 -20.69 -4.10 -7.06
CA GLN A 295 -21.99 -4.42 -6.45
C GLN A 295 -22.33 -3.54 -5.25
N LEU A 296 -21.33 -3.18 -4.43
CA LEU A 296 -21.55 -2.36 -3.24
C LEU A 296 -21.75 -0.89 -3.58
N TYR A 297 -21.05 -0.37 -4.60
CA TYR A 297 -21.32 0.96 -5.14
C TYR A 297 -22.74 1.05 -5.71
N ALA A 298 -23.16 0.06 -6.51
CA ALA A 298 -24.52 0.03 -7.05
C ALA A 298 -25.59 -0.02 -5.94
N ARG A 299 -25.36 -0.79 -4.86
CA ARG A 299 -26.25 -0.78 -3.68
C ARG A 299 -26.30 0.59 -3.00
N ALA A 300 -25.18 1.31 -2.92
CA ALA A 300 -25.14 2.64 -2.31
C ALA A 300 -25.96 3.66 -3.14
N GLU A 301 -25.85 3.62 -4.46
CA GLU A 301 -26.62 4.47 -5.38
C GLU A 301 -28.12 4.22 -5.24
N GLN A 302 -28.57 2.96 -5.27
CA GLN A 302 -29.98 2.61 -5.09
C GLN A 302 -30.58 3.14 -3.77
N ASN A 303 -29.82 3.09 -2.66
CA ASN A 303 -30.28 3.62 -1.38
C ASN A 303 -30.34 5.16 -1.37
N SER A 304 -29.47 5.84 -2.12
CA SER A 304 -29.48 7.31 -2.23
C SER A 304 -30.69 7.84 -3.04
N GLU A 305 -31.14 7.09 -4.05
CA GLU A 305 -32.33 7.42 -4.84
C GLU A 305 -33.63 7.25 -4.04
N ILE A 306 -33.74 6.20 -3.22
CA ILE A 306 -34.91 5.95 -2.36
C ILE A 306 -35.11 7.09 -1.35
N HIS A 307 -34.03 7.61 -0.75
CA HIS A 307 -34.12 8.75 0.16
C HIS A 307 -34.46 10.07 -0.54
N THR A 308 -34.13 10.20 -1.82
CA THR A 308 -34.50 11.38 -2.63
C THR A 308 -35.99 11.35 -3.01
N LEU A 309 -36.52 10.17 -3.33
CA LEU A 309 -37.93 9.97 -3.68
C LEU A 309 -38.87 9.97 -2.46
N ALA A 310 -38.40 9.55 -1.29
CA ALA A 310 -39.16 9.61 -0.04
C ALA A 310 -39.17 11.00 0.63
N GLY A 311 -38.46 11.97 0.03
CA GLY A 311 -38.37 13.37 0.47
C GLY A 311 -39.24 14.34 -0.32
N ILE A 312 -40.24 13.85 -1.07
CA ILE A 312 -41.28 14.64 -1.76
C ILE A 312 -42.62 14.39 -1.08
#